data_AF-A0A179IM46-F1
#
_entry.id   AF-A0A179IM46-F1
#
_cell.length_a   1.000
_cell.length_b   1.000
_cell.length_c   1.000
_cell.angle_alpha   90.00
_cell.angle_beta   90.00
_cell.angle_gamma   90.00
#
_symmetry.space_group_name_H-M   'P 1'
#
loop_
_entity.id
_entity.type
_entity.pdbx_description
1 polymer ?
#
loop_
_entity_poly.entity_id
_entity_poly.type
_entity_poly.pdbx_seq_one_letter_code
_entity_poly.pdbx_strand_id
1 'polypeptide(L)'
;MVSLRNTVLALAVAFAHAAQGSGSQKPVLLKNGSSGNPLNGDIAKFVAESLDTWRVPGMAVGVVDGDHIYTEGYGYATLPDVRATADTLWY
;
A
#
# COMPACT_ATOMS: atom_id res chain seq x y z
N MET A 1 -36.81 14.28 -46.85
CA MET A 1 -36.93 15.17 -45.68
C MET A 1 -36.50 14.40 -44.43
N VAL A 2 -35.57 15.02 -43.71
CA VAL A 2 -34.99 14.76 -42.38
C VAL A 2 -35.83 13.87 -41.43
N SER A 3 -35.23 12.82 -40.86
CA SER A 3 -34.68 12.87 -39.48
C SER A 3 -34.35 11.45 -38.95
N LEU A 4 -33.06 11.15 -38.89
CA LEU A 4 -32.49 10.03 -38.12
C LEU A 4 -32.42 10.48 -36.65
N ARG A 5 -33.12 9.81 -35.74
CA ARG A 5 -33.01 10.07 -34.30
C ARG A 5 -32.56 8.79 -33.59
N ASN A 6 -31.33 8.85 -33.09
CA ASN A 6 -30.67 7.86 -32.24
C ASN A 6 -31.56 7.37 -31.11
N THR A 7 -31.55 6.06 -30.86
CA THR A 7 -32.03 5.49 -29.59
C THR A 7 -31.07 4.36 -29.20
N VAL A 8 -30.13 4.65 -28.29
CA VAL A 8 -29.31 3.63 -27.65
C VAL A 8 -29.99 3.30 -26.32
N LEU A 9 -30.56 2.11 -26.22
CA LEU A 9 -31.17 1.58 -25.00
C LEU A 9 -30.12 0.71 -24.29
N ALA A 10 -29.66 1.16 -23.12
CA ALA A 10 -28.71 0.42 -22.30
C ALA A 10 -29.43 -0.77 -21.62
N LEU A 11 -28.95 -2.00 -21.88
CA LEU A 11 -29.44 -3.22 -21.25
C LEU A 11 -28.66 -3.50 -19.96
N ALA A 12 -29.34 -3.42 -18.82
CA ALA A 12 -28.80 -3.77 -17.52
C ALA A 12 -28.71 -5.29 -17.37
N VAL A 13 -27.49 -5.83 -17.16
CA VAL A 13 -27.29 -7.22 -16.76
C VAL A 13 -27.27 -7.27 -15.23
N ALA A 14 -28.29 -7.89 -14.65
CA ALA A 14 -28.40 -8.11 -13.21
C ALA A 14 -27.42 -9.22 -12.78
N PHE A 15 -26.54 -8.89 -11.83
CA PHE A 15 -25.63 -9.82 -11.17
C PHE A 15 -26.39 -10.67 -10.15
N ALA A 16 -26.34 -11.98 -10.32
CA ALA A 16 -26.68 -12.93 -9.27
C ALA A 16 -25.45 -13.78 -8.97
N HIS A 17 -24.65 -13.39 -7.97
CA HIS A 17 -23.71 -14.31 -7.31
C HIS A 17 -23.63 -13.98 -5.81
N ALA A 18 -24.21 -14.90 -5.05
CA ALA A 18 -23.92 -15.34 -3.69
C ALA A 18 -23.42 -14.32 -2.66
N ALA A 19 -24.20 -14.21 -1.58
CA ALA A 19 -23.83 -13.64 -0.30
C ALA A 19 -22.43 -14.08 0.15
N GLN A 20 -21.52 -13.12 0.25
CA GLN A 20 -20.30 -13.25 1.04
C GLN A 20 -20.42 -12.30 2.22
N GLY A 21 -20.20 -12.84 3.42
CA GLY A 21 -20.53 -12.20 4.69
C GLY A 21 -19.96 -10.80 4.82
N SER A 22 -20.81 -9.86 5.19
CA SER A 22 -20.39 -8.51 5.58
C SER A 22 -19.59 -8.57 6.88
N GLY A 23 -18.27 -8.78 6.77
CA GLY A 23 -17.38 -8.06 7.65
C GLY A 23 -17.61 -6.58 7.36
N SER A 24 -18.23 -5.85 8.28
CA SER A 24 -18.42 -4.40 8.13
C SER A 24 -17.06 -3.72 8.08
N GLN A 25 -16.47 -3.64 6.89
CA GLN A 25 -15.40 -2.70 6.62
C GLN A 25 -16.03 -1.32 6.74
N LYS A 26 -15.66 -0.59 7.80
CA LYS A 26 -16.05 0.81 7.96
C LYS A 26 -15.58 1.56 6.71
N PRO A 27 -16.40 2.46 6.14
CA PRO A 27 -15.98 3.24 4.98
C PRO A 27 -14.65 3.92 5.32
N VAL A 28 -13.62 3.64 4.52
CA VAL A 28 -12.39 4.42 4.57
C VAL A 28 -12.79 5.78 4.03
N LEU A 29 -13.03 6.73 4.93
CA LEU A 29 -13.12 8.13 4.56
C LEU A 29 -11.73 8.51 4.06
N LEU A 30 -11.55 8.46 2.73
CA LEU A 30 -10.34 8.90 2.04
C LEU A 30 -10.22 10.41 2.22
N LYS A 31 -9.70 10.81 3.38
CA LYS A 31 -9.20 12.16 3.58
C LYS A 31 -7.89 12.21 2.80
N ASN A 32 -7.98 12.57 1.51
CA ASN A 32 -6.83 12.93 0.68
C ASN A 32 -6.24 14.26 1.21
N GLY A 33 -5.69 14.25 2.42
CA GLY A 33 -4.58 15.12 2.74
C GLY A 33 -3.35 14.38 2.25
N SER A 34 -2.40 15.06 1.59
CA SER A 34 -1.07 14.46 1.47
C SER A 34 -0.54 14.30 2.89
N SER A 35 -0.79 13.14 3.51
CA SER A 35 0.06 12.64 4.57
C SER A 35 1.47 12.75 4.01
N GLY A 36 2.37 13.41 4.74
CA GLY A 36 3.78 13.40 4.36
C GLY A 36 4.30 11.96 4.23
N ASN A 37 5.57 11.80 3.84
CA ASN A 37 6.19 10.48 3.72
C ASN A 37 5.79 9.58 4.91
N PRO A 38 5.08 8.46 4.68
CA PRO A 38 4.62 7.58 5.74
C PRO A 38 5.81 6.93 6.48
N LEU A 39 6.96 6.77 5.82
CA LEU A 39 8.23 6.37 6.43
C LEU A 39 8.80 7.53 7.26
N ASN A 40 8.15 7.79 8.38
CA ASN A 40 8.50 8.83 9.34
C ASN A 40 9.19 8.22 10.58
N GLY A 41 9.52 9.06 11.56
CA GLY A 41 10.22 8.64 12.78
C GLY A 41 9.49 7.55 13.58
N ASP A 42 8.15 7.54 13.59
CA ASP A 42 7.38 6.54 14.32
C ASP A 42 7.48 5.16 13.64
N ILE A 43 7.38 5.11 12.31
CA ILE A 43 7.64 3.87 11.54
C ILE A 43 9.09 3.42 11.73
N ALA A 44 10.06 4.34 11.62
CA ALA A 44 11.47 4.00 11.78
C ALA A 44 11.75 3.37 13.16
N LYS A 45 11.13 3.93 14.22
CA LYS A 45 11.21 3.38 15.57
C LYS A 45 10.58 1.99 15.66
N PHE A 46 9.38 1.82 15.10
CA PHE A 46 8.70 0.52 15.08
C PHE A 46 9.51 -0.57 14.37
N VAL A 47 10.10 -0.24 13.21
CA VAL A 47 10.96 -1.18 12.47
C VAL A 47 12.21 -1.50 13.29
N ALA A 48 12.86 -0.50 13.90
CA ALA A 48 14.03 -0.73 14.73
C ALA A 48 13.74 -1.63 15.95
N GLU A 49 12.62 -1.41 16.65
CA GLU A 49 12.16 -2.25 17.76
C GLU A 49 11.83 -3.68 17.29
N SER A 50 11.28 -3.83 16.08
CA SER A 50 11.01 -5.14 15.48
C SER A 50 12.30 -5.88 15.12
N LEU A 51 13.26 -5.20 14.48
CA LEU A 51 14.58 -5.77 14.16
C LEU A 51 15.28 -6.26 15.44
N ASP A 52 15.23 -5.48 16.52
CA ASP A 52 15.79 -5.90 17.81
C ASP A 52 15.01 -7.08 18.40
N THR A 53 13.69 -7.01 18.47
CA THR A 53 12.85 -8.07 19.07
C THR A 53 13.10 -9.42 18.42
N TRP A 54 13.17 -9.44 17.08
CA TRP A 54 13.33 -10.67 16.30
C TRP A 54 14.78 -10.99 15.96
N ARG A 55 15.73 -10.14 16.40
CA ARG A 55 17.16 -10.26 16.10
C ARG A 55 17.44 -10.38 14.59
N VAL A 56 16.67 -9.65 13.79
CA VAL A 56 16.84 -9.57 12.33
C VAL A 56 17.90 -8.50 12.02
N PRO A 57 18.94 -8.80 11.23
CA PRO A 57 20.02 -7.84 10.96
C PRO A 57 19.59 -6.56 10.24
N GLY A 58 18.64 -6.67 9.31
CA GLY A 58 18.13 -5.54 8.54
C GLY A 58 16.94 -5.92 7.67
N MET A 59 16.29 -4.91 7.10
CA MET A 59 15.07 -5.05 6.30
C MET A 59 14.93 -3.85 5.35
N ALA A 60 14.41 -4.08 4.15
CA ALA A 60 13.89 -3.02 3.28
C ALA A 60 12.35 -2.96 3.39
N VAL A 61 11.80 -1.77 3.55
CA VAL A 61 10.36 -1.52 3.69
C VAL A 61 9.90 -0.62 2.56
N GLY A 62 8.82 -1.00 1.88
CA GLY A 62 8.13 -0.20 0.88
C GLY A 62 6.70 0.11 1.29
N VAL A 63 6.24 1.33 1.06
CA VAL A 63 4.87 1.79 1.30
C VAL A 63 4.31 2.42 0.05
N VAL A 64 3.11 2.01 -0.34
CA VAL A 64 2.33 2.66 -1.40
C VAL A 64 1.20 3.44 -0.72
N ASP A 65 1.20 4.76 -0.86
CA ASP A 65 0.18 5.67 -0.33
C ASP A 65 -0.39 6.54 -1.46
N GLY A 66 -1.59 6.17 -1.91
CA GLY A 66 -2.20 6.74 -3.13
C GLY A 66 -1.32 6.51 -4.35
N ASP A 67 -0.94 7.62 -5.01
CA ASP A 67 -0.10 7.62 -6.21
C ASP A 67 1.41 7.68 -5.91
N HIS A 68 1.80 7.61 -4.63
CA HIS A 68 3.19 7.73 -4.21
C HIS A 68 3.72 6.40 -3.67
N ILE A 69 5.00 6.13 -3.97
CA ILE A 69 5.75 4.98 -3.47
C ILE A 69 6.92 5.49 -2.66
N TYR A 70 7.10 4.93 -1.46
CA TYR A 70 8.18 5.27 -0.53
C TYR A 70 8.93 3.99 -0.17
N THR A 71 10.25 4.04 -0.14
CA THR A 71 11.09 2.88 0.19
C THR A 71 12.26 3.29 1.06
N GLU A 72 12.58 2.50 2.09
CA GLU A 72 13.72 2.74 2.98
C GLU A 72 14.33 1.42 3.47
N GLY A 73 15.64 1.42 3.73
CA GLY A 73 16.34 0.31 4.36
C GLY A 73 16.66 0.59 5.83
N TYR A 74 16.45 -0.38 6.69
CA TYR A 74 16.70 -0.33 8.14
C TYR A 74 17.68 -1.42 8.56
N GLY A 75 18.56 -1.10 9.53
CA GLY A 75 19.58 -2.03 10.01
C GLY A 75 20.73 -2.25 9.01
N TYR A 76 21.18 -3.50 8.91
CA TYR A 76 22.34 -3.94 8.15
C TYR A 76 21.96 -5.00 7.11
N ALA A 77 22.45 -4.83 5.88
CA ALA A 77 22.42 -5.87 4.85
C ALA A 77 23.43 -6.98 5.18
N THR A 78 24.62 -6.58 5.65
CA THR A 78 25.68 -7.49 6.09
C THR A 78 26.28 -6.94 7.38
N LEU A 79 26.35 -7.77 8.42
CA LEU A 79 26.97 -7.38 9.67
C LEU A 79 28.51 -7.36 9.54
N PRO A 80 29.19 -6.46 10.28
CA PRO A 80 28.63 -5.52 11.24
C PRO A 80 28.33 -4.12 10.67
N ASP A 81 28.74 -3.80 9.44
CA ASP A 81 28.90 -2.42 8.98
C ASP A 81 28.26 -2.08 7.63
N VAL A 82 27.73 -3.06 6.90
CA VAL A 82 27.05 -2.78 5.63
C VAL A 82 25.59 -2.47 5.89
N ARG A 83 25.22 -1.18 5.77
CA ARG A 83 23.86 -0.70 5.98
C ARG A 83 22.89 -1.22 4.91
N ALA A 84 21.69 -1.57 5.35
CA ALA A 84 20.58 -1.86 4.44
C ALA A 84 20.12 -0.57 3.74
N THR A 85 19.74 -0.71 2.48
CA THR A 85 19.13 0.34 1.64
C THR A 85 17.87 -0.21 0.99
N ALA A 86 17.06 0.66 0.38
CA ALA A 86 15.91 0.24 -0.43
C ALA A 86 16.28 -0.70 -1.57
N ASP A 87 17.50 -0.55 -2.13
CA ASP A 87 18.00 -1.33 -3.26
C ASP A 87 18.78 -2.58 -2.84
N THR A 88 18.85 -2.89 -1.54
CA THR A 88 19.50 -4.12 -1.07
C THR A 88 18.76 -5.33 -1.61
N LEU A 89 19.49 -6.27 -2.22
CA LEU A 89 18.93 -7.53 -2.68
C LEU A 89 18.77 -8.50 -1.50
N TRP A 90 17.55 -9.01 -1.32
CA TRP A 90 17.19 -10.00 -0.30
C TRP A 90 16.76 -11.31 -0.98
N TYR A 91 16.91 -12.45 -0.31
CA TYR A 91 16.61 -13.81 -0.80
C TYR A 91 15.43 -14.46 -0.09
#